data_AF-A0A6N8FKV7-F1
#
_entry.id   AF-A0A6N8FKV7-F1
#
_cell.length_a   1.000
_cell.length_b   1.000
_cell.length_c   1.000
_cell.angle_alpha   90.00
_cell.angle_beta   90.00
_cell.angle_gamma   90.00
#
_symmetry.space_group_name_H-M   'P 1'
#
loop_
_entity.id
_entity.type
_entity.pdbx_description
1 polymer ?
#
loop_
_entity_poly.entity_id
_entity_poly.type
_entity_poly.pdbx_seq_one_letter_code
_entity_poly.pdbx_strand_id
1 'polypeptide(L)'
;MIQRNPSISFMLRLSIQLLAGFLLMKGRLPTMILRNLAIINSIILIVMVVFIGVEPWYDVLLTVAQVVFVPFVLHLVIRDQRTTISTYLGYLSIPSTMSVFMLQVTENPMIDSLLAFIYFLFTIAVLAFGIIRFINRGFEYIEECMINIGLIYIAIGGGWFLAYEVGINTGFSPILTWLTAIHFHYAAFLLPIFIGFLGRMYKPPMYTFVGLALLAAPMIVALGIAFSPIIEVISVLFYIFGIFGLIVISLKAPFNKITQKWFVCVSFMALGITILFSLLYSLGNMTNNYSVTIDFMLRFHGVVNSLLFAFVGVIGWSINVPPTNFIKRTFPVSRLRGGLSIGEGFVDGKVDDRMYQGLVDDMRVYEPHIDLHSLSTTIADFYENTSEYRLFAKIKWYHWFLPFAACYRFVSRYTKQLNLPLLSKEVEMTGDIFSIDDQLDGRLGTRAWIRKVNGETVFVALYGFHQSHGRTYMNIALPLPASSMIGILELNQSNDNLQLTSRKGSSVQADSGIYLAINKFLFRLPIEEDFQVKEIERGILEAQHQMWIFSIPFLKISYKINHQSKI
;
A
#
# COMPACT_ATOMS: atom_id res chain seq x y z
N MET A 1 53.53 2.12 21.01
CA MET A 1 53.72 3.32 20.16
C MET A 1 53.10 3.01 18.81
N ILE A 2 51.78 3.20 18.69
CA ILE A 2 50.97 2.77 17.54
C ILE A 2 51.13 3.84 16.46
N GLN A 3 51.86 3.54 15.38
CA GLN A 3 51.84 4.38 14.17
C GLN A 3 50.42 4.33 13.62
N ARG A 4 49.63 5.37 13.90
CA ARG A 4 48.34 5.61 13.23
C ARG A 4 48.61 5.74 11.74
N ASN A 5 48.00 4.86 10.96
CA ASN A 5 48.08 4.89 9.50
C ASN A 5 47.59 6.27 8.99
N PRO A 6 48.45 7.10 8.38
CA PRO A 6 48.12 8.49 8.03
C PRO A 6 46.96 8.61 7.04
N SER A 7 46.68 7.55 6.28
CA SER A 7 45.53 7.45 5.36
C SER A 7 44.17 7.47 6.08
N ILE A 8 44.07 6.83 7.26
CA ILE A 8 42.83 6.74 8.05
C ILE A 8 42.49 8.09 8.68
N SER A 9 43.50 8.78 9.22
CA SER A 9 43.34 10.15 9.76
C SER A 9 42.97 11.16 8.68
N PHE A 10 43.43 10.97 7.44
CA PHE A 10 43.12 11.84 6.32
C PHE A 10 41.67 11.66 5.84
N MET A 11 41.18 10.43 5.70
CA MET A 11 39.81 10.12 5.28
C MET A 11 38.75 10.53 6.30
N LEU A 12 39.02 10.35 7.60
CA LEU A 12 38.15 10.84 8.66
C LEU A 12 38.09 12.38 8.65
N ARG A 13 39.23 13.05 8.42
CA ARG A 13 39.27 14.51 8.30
C ARG A 13 38.60 15.02 7.02
N LEU A 14 38.78 14.34 5.89
CA LEU A 14 38.19 14.73 4.60
C LEU A 14 36.67 14.53 4.61
N SER A 15 36.18 13.41 5.13
CA SER A 15 34.74 13.16 5.30
C SER A 15 34.12 14.17 6.27
N ILE A 16 34.74 14.42 7.43
CA ILE A 16 34.29 15.45 8.38
C ILE A 16 34.34 16.85 7.77
N GLN A 17 35.37 17.21 6.99
CA GLN A 17 35.50 18.53 6.36
C GLN A 17 34.47 18.77 5.25
N LEU A 18 34.23 17.76 4.39
CA LEU A 18 33.19 17.81 3.36
C LEU A 18 31.78 17.90 4.00
N LEU A 19 31.56 17.20 5.12
CA LEU A 19 30.30 17.23 5.86
C LEU A 19 30.11 18.56 6.64
N ALA A 20 31.18 19.10 7.22
CA ALA A 20 31.16 20.37 7.97
C ALA A 20 30.92 21.57 7.04
N GLY A 21 31.51 21.58 5.84
CA GLY A 21 31.19 22.56 4.81
C GLY A 21 29.71 22.52 4.38
N PHE A 22 29.07 21.35 4.50
CA PHE A 22 27.67 21.15 4.16
C PHE A 22 26.70 21.55 5.27
N LEU A 23 27.02 21.27 6.54
CA LEU A 23 26.23 21.72 7.70
C LEU A 23 26.17 23.25 7.80
N LEU A 24 27.14 23.96 7.23
CA LEU A 24 27.19 25.42 7.15
C LEU A 24 26.32 26.02 6.02
N MET A 25 25.81 25.21 5.08
CA MET A 25 24.85 25.66 4.07
C MET A 25 23.44 25.80 4.66
N LYS A 26 23.22 26.86 5.46
CA LYS A 26 21.88 27.26 5.90
C LYS A 26 20.99 27.55 4.68
N GLY A 27 19.90 26.79 4.54
CA GLY A 27 18.72 27.22 3.77
C GLY A 27 18.27 26.39 2.57
N ARG A 28 18.79 25.18 2.30
CA ARG A 28 18.34 24.37 1.15
C ARG A 28 18.02 22.91 1.48
N LEU A 29 16.71 22.68 1.57
CA LEU A 29 15.89 21.48 1.37
C LEU A 29 16.46 20.03 1.58
N PRO A 30 15.67 19.15 2.25
CA PRO A 30 16.04 17.75 2.51
C PRO A 30 16.21 16.88 1.25
N THR A 31 15.51 17.21 0.16
CA THR A 31 15.65 16.49 -1.11
C THR A 31 17.04 16.68 -1.71
N MET A 32 17.68 17.83 -1.50
CA MET A 32 19.05 18.07 -1.96
C MET A 32 20.07 17.28 -1.12
N ILE A 33 19.77 17.02 0.15
CA ILE A 33 20.63 16.22 1.04
C ILE A 33 20.82 14.82 0.47
N LEU A 34 19.74 14.07 0.21
CA LEU A 34 19.84 12.68 -0.27
C LEU A 34 20.57 12.55 -1.61
N ARG A 35 20.30 13.44 -2.56
CA ARG A 35 20.96 13.44 -3.86
C ARG A 35 22.45 13.76 -3.73
N ASN A 36 22.78 14.83 -3.02
CA ASN A 36 24.17 15.26 -2.87
C ASN A 36 24.95 14.24 -2.05
N LEU A 37 24.34 13.65 -1.01
CA LEU A 37 24.91 12.58 -0.22
C LEU A 37 25.24 11.37 -1.09
N ALA A 38 24.31 10.91 -1.94
CA ALA A 38 24.58 9.79 -2.84
C ALA A 38 25.73 10.06 -3.82
N ILE A 39 25.86 11.30 -4.33
CA ILE A 39 26.97 11.69 -5.20
C ILE A 39 28.30 11.68 -4.43
N ILE A 40 28.32 12.28 -3.23
CA ILE A 40 29.51 12.30 -2.36
C ILE A 40 29.92 10.87 -1.98
N ASN A 41 28.96 10.05 -1.59
CA ASN A 41 29.18 8.65 -1.24
C ASN A 41 29.72 7.85 -2.44
N SER A 42 29.29 8.15 -3.66
CA SER A 42 29.85 7.53 -4.86
C SER A 42 31.35 7.85 -5.01
N ILE A 43 31.75 9.10 -4.78
CA ILE A 43 33.16 9.52 -4.85
C ILE A 43 33.96 8.85 -3.72
N ILE A 44 33.44 8.87 -2.48
CA ILE A 44 34.09 8.24 -1.31
C ILE A 44 34.27 6.74 -1.56
N LEU A 45 33.25 6.06 -2.08
CA LEU A 45 33.30 4.64 -2.37
C LEU A 45 34.36 4.31 -3.43
N ILE A 46 34.45 5.10 -4.51
CA ILE A 46 35.50 4.92 -5.53
C ILE A 46 36.89 5.08 -4.91
N VAL A 47 37.09 6.12 -4.09
CA VAL A 47 38.36 6.34 -3.38
C VAL A 47 38.68 5.17 -2.45
N MET A 48 37.70 4.70 -1.67
CA MET A 48 37.87 3.56 -0.75
C MET A 48 38.27 2.28 -1.50
N VAL A 49 37.56 1.93 -2.58
CA VAL A 49 37.85 0.74 -3.38
C VAL A 49 39.23 0.82 -4.04
N VAL A 50 39.62 1.99 -4.56
CA VAL A 50 40.92 2.15 -5.26
C VAL A 50 42.11 2.18 -4.31
N PHE A 51 41.99 2.82 -3.15
CA PHE A 51 43.14 3.10 -2.27
C PHE A 51 43.25 2.19 -1.04
N ILE A 52 42.13 1.64 -0.56
CA ILE A 52 42.10 0.81 0.66
C ILE A 52 41.93 -0.67 0.28
N GLY A 53 41.17 -0.95 -0.77
CA GLY A 53 40.69 -2.30 -1.05
C GLY A 53 39.60 -2.70 -0.07
N VAL A 54 38.76 -3.67 -0.45
CA VAL A 54 37.71 -4.22 0.41
C VAL A 54 37.86 -5.73 0.36
N GLU A 55 38.04 -6.34 1.53
CA GLU A 55 38.10 -7.80 1.66
C GLU A 55 37.02 -8.26 2.64
N PRO A 56 36.17 -9.22 2.23
CA PRO A 56 36.07 -9.81 0.89
C PRO A 56 35.49 -8.85 -0.17
N TRP A 57 35.97 -8.95 -1.42
CA TRP A 57 35.66 -8.00 -2.51
C TRP A 57 34.16 -7.83 -2.79
N TYR A 58 33.34 -8.85 -2.52
CA TYR A 58 31.91 -8.83 -2.81
C TYR A 58 31.13 -7.91 -1.88
N ASP A 59 31.69 -7.51 -0.72
CA ASP A 59 31.04 -6.58 0.21
C ASP A 59 30.82 -5.19 -0.39
N VAL A 60 31.62 -4.83 -1.40
CA VAL A 60 31.42 -3.62 -2.20
C VAL A 60 30.03 -3.61 -2.85
N LEU A 61 29.51 -4.78 -3.26
CA LEU A 61 28.20 -4.91 -3.91
C LEU A 61 27.05 -4.55 -2.97
N LEU A 62 27.15 -4.91 -1.68
CA LEU A 62 26.16 -4.52 -0.68
C LEU A 62 26.36 -3.06 -0.27
N THR A 63 27.62 -2.66 -0.03
CA THR A 63 28.00 -1.30 0.37
C THR A 63 27.48 -0.26 -0.63
N VAL A 64 27.68 -0.45 -1.94
CA VAL A 64 27.16 0.47 -2.97
C VAL A 64 25.64 0.58 -2.93
N ALA A 65 24.93 -0.50 -2.63
CA ALA A 65 23.48 -0.46 -2.50
C ALA A 65 23.05 0.39 -1.30
N GLN A 66 23.70 0.20 -0.15
CA GLN A 66 23.40 0.91 1.09
C GLN A 66 23.73 2.41 1.01
N VAL A 67 24.88 2.78 0.45
CA VAL A 67 25.38 4.17 0.50
C VAL A 67 25.10 4.99 -0.76
N VAL A 68 24.86 4.35 -1.91
CA VAL A 68 24.56 5.03 -3.18
C VAL A 68 23.12 4.80 -3.59
N PHE A 69 22.72 3.54 -3.85
CA PHE A 69 21.42 3.26 -4.47
C PHE A 69 20.23 3.59 -3.56
N VAL A 70 20.29 3.21 -2.28
CA VAL A 70 19.19 3.47 -1.33
C VAL A 70 18.94 4.99 -1.16
N PRO A 71 19.94 5.84 -0.82
CA PRO A 71 19.72 7.28 -0.72
C PRO A 71 19.27 7.91 -2.04
N PHE A 72 19.81 7.47 -3.19
CA PHE A 72 19.45 8.02 -4.48
C PHE A 72 18.00 7.68 -4.87
N VAL A 73 17.58 6.43 -4.71
CA VAL A 73 16.20 6.03 -4.99
C VAL A 73 15.22 6.66 -4.01
N LEU A 74 15.59 6.81 -2.74
CA LEU A 74 14.78 7.59 -1.79
C LEU A 74 14.60 9.04 -2.23
N HIS A 75 15.66 9.67 -2.75
CA HIS A 75 15.55 11.00 -3.36
C HIS A 75 14.51 11.02 -4.49
N LEU A 76 14.55 10.04 -5.41
CA LEU A 76 13.58 9.96 -6.51
C LEU A 76 12.14 9.79 -6.02
N VAL A 77 11.92 8.98 -4.98
CA VAL A 77 10.58 8.75 -4.40
C VAL A 77 10.04 9.98 -3.65
N ILE A 78 10.91 10.74 -2.99
CA ILE A 78 10.56 11.88 -2.13
C ILE A 78 10.43 13.20 -2.91
N ARG A 79 11.05 13.31 -4.10
CA ARG A 79 11.22 14.56 -4.86
C ARG A 79 9.97 15.47 -4.88
N ASP A 80 8.79 14.88 -5.06
CA ASP A 80 7.52 15.60 -5.21
C ASP A 80 6.63 15.58 -3.94
N GLN A 81 7.11 15.02 -2.82
CA GLN A 81 6.33 14.83 -1.59
C GLN A 81 7.11 15.28 -0.35
N ARG A 82 7.14 16.61 -0.20
CA ARG A 82 7.73 17.27 0.96
C ARG A 82 6.83 17.10 2.16
N THR A 83 7.29 16.32 3.12
CA THR A 83 6.65 16.15 4.43
C THR A 83 7.73 16.27 5.50
N THR A 84 7.29 16.48 6.74
CA THR A 84 8.19 16.48 7.90
C THR A 84 8.99 15.17 7.99
N ILE A 85 8.34 14.04 7.69
CA ILE A 85 8.98 12.71 7.73
C ILE A 85 10.07 12.59 6.68
N SER A 86 9.81 13.03 5.45
CA SER A 86 10.83 12.97 4.39
C SER A 86 12.02 13.89 4.66
N THR A 87 11.83 14.93 5.49
CA THR A 87 12.93 15.76 6.01
C THR A 87 13.82 14.99 6.99
N TYR A 88 13.22 14.34 7.99
CA TYR A 88 13.96 13.53 8.96
C TYR A 88 14.72 12.38 8.30
N LEU A 89 14.14 11.72 7.29
CA LEU A 89 14.86 10.69 6.51
C LEU A 89 16.12 11.22 5.83
N GLY A 90 16.08 12.45 5.31
CA GLY A 90 17.25 13.09 4.73
C GLY A 90 18.39 13.24 5.74
N TYR A 91 18.08 13.63 6.97
CA TYR A 91 19.09 13.77 8.03
C TYR A 91 19.57 12.43 8.58
N LEU A 92 18.69 11.45 8.75
CA LEU A 92 19.04 10.10 9.24
C LEU A 92 19.93 9.33 8.25
N SER A 93 19.86 9.66 6.95
CA SER A 93 20.74 9.02 5.94
C SER A 93 22.22 9.38 6.11
N ILE A 94 22.54 10.52 6.72
CA ILE A 94 23.94 10.94 6.97
C ILE A 94 24.65 10.00 7.95
N PRO A 95 24.21 9.84 9.22
CA PRO A 95 24.86 8.93 10.16
C PRO A 95 24.79 7.46 9.70
N SER A 96 23.73 7.09 8.97
CA SER A 96 23.58 5.75 8.39
C SER A 96 24.63 5.42 7.32
N THR A 97 24.84 6.30 6.35
CA THR A 97 25.86 6.08 5.31
C THR A 97 27.27 6.17 5.87
N MET A 98 27.49 7.06 6.86
CA MET A 98 28.75 7.12 7.59
C MET A 98 29.01 5.84 8.38
N SER A 99 27.99 5.22 8.98
CA SER A 99 28.18 3.98 9.73
C SER A 99 28.59 2.82 8.83
N VAL A 100 27.99 2.71 7.64
CA VAL A 100 28.37 1.72 6.62
C VAL A 100 29.80 1.94 6.11
N PHE A 101 30.23 3.18 5.87
CA PHE A 101 31.63 3.43 5.49
C PHE A 101 32.61 3.11 6.61
N MET A 102 32.26 3.44 7.85
CA MET A 102 33.11 3.14 9.01
C MET A 102 33.27 1.62 9.20
N LEU A 103 32.23 0.84 8.93
CA LEU A 103 32.27 -0.64 8.97
C LEU A 103 33.38 -1.25 8.11
N GLN A 104 33.72 -0.61 6.99
CA GLN A 104 34.75 -1.11 6.07
C GLN A 104 36.19 -0.94 6.59
N VAL A 105 36.39 -0.25 7.71
CA VAL A 105 37.73 0.14 8.23
C VAL A 105 37.93 -0.27 9.69
N THR A 106 36.86 -0.62 10.39
CA THR A 106 36.89 -1.04 11.79
C THR A 106 37.24 -2.53 11.90
N GLU A 107 37.92 -2.87 12.99
CA GLU A 107 38.28 -4.25 13.35
C GLU A 107 37.69 -4.64 14.72
N ASN A 108 36.76 -3.83 15.25
CA ASN A 108 36.21 -4.00 16.60
C ASN A 108 34.75 -4.47 16.56
N PRO A 109 34.45 -5.74 16.91
CA PRO A 109 33.10 -6.31 16.78
C PRO A 109 31.99 -5.53 17.51
N MET A 110 32.31 -4.87 18.63
CA MET A 110 31.34 -4.07 19.38
C MET A 110 30.98 -2.78 18.65
N ILE A 111 31.98 -2.13 18.03
CA ILE A 111 31.77 -0.95 17.19
C ILE A 111 30.99 -1.36 15.95
N ASP A 112 31.33 -2.49 15.33
CA ASP A 112 30.71 -2.99 14.10
C ASP A 112 29.22 -3.27 14.32
N SER A 113 28.90 -3.94 15.43
CA SER A 113 27.53 -4.17 15.88
C SER A 113 26.73 -2.86 16.02
N LEU A 114 27.33 -1.83 16.63
CA LEU A 114 26.69 -0.52 16.79
C LEU A 114 26.48 0.19 15.45
N LEU A 115 27.48 0.17 14.55
CA LEU A 115 27.40 0.80 13.24
C LEU A 115 26.36 0.12 12.34
N ALA A 116 26.28 -1.21 12.38
CA ALA A 116 25.26 -1.98 11.68
C ALA A 116 23.86 -1.68 12.24
N PHE A 117 23.75 -1.52 13.57
CA PHE A 117 22.49 -1.15 14.22
C PHE A 117 22.01 0.26 13.82
N ILE A 118 22.92 1.23 13.67
CA ILE A 118 22.60 2.56 13.16
C ILE A 118 22.00 2.48 11.75
N TYR A 119 22.59 1.66 10.87
CA TYR A 119 22.05 1.43 9.53
C TYR A 119 20.66 0.76 9.59
N PHE A 120 20.47 -0.23 10.46
CA PHE A 120 19.17 -0.88 10.64
C PHE A 120 18.09 0.08 11.14
N LEU A 121 18.39 0.97 12.09
CA LEU A 121 17.43 2.00 12.50
C LEU A 121 17.01 2.91 11.34
N PHE A 122 17.93 3.22 10.43
CA PHE A 122 17.60 3.96 9.22
C PHE A 122 16.66 3.17 8.29
N THR A 123 16.87 1.88 8.08
CA THR A 123 15.95 1.08 7.25
C THR A 123 14.56 0.93 7.89
N ILE A 124 14.47 0.90 9.23
CA ILE A 124 13.19 0.97 9.96
C ILE A 124 12.49 2.31 9.74
N ALA A 125 13.22 3.42 9.74
CA ALA A 125 12.65 4.73 9.42
C ALA A 125 12.10 4.79 7.98
N VAL A 126 12.80 4.16 7.02
CA VAL A 126 12.33 4.03 5.63
C VAL A 126 11.06 3.18 5.54
N LEU A 127 10.99 2.07 6.29
CA LEU A 127 9.78 1.26 6.42
C LEU A 127 8.61 2.08 6.97
N ALA A 128 8.82 2.84 8.04
CA ALA A 128 7.78 3.68 8.62
C ALA A 128 7.23 4.69 7.60
N PHE A 129 8.12 5.29 6.79
CA PHE A 129 7.72 6.15 5.69
C PHE A 129 6.92 5.40 4.61
N GLY A 130 7.32 4.19 4.24
CA GLY A 130 6.58 3.32 3.33
C GLY A 130 5.16 3.00 3.84
N ILE A 131 5.02 2.65 5.12
CA ILE A 131 3.74 2.39 5.78
C ILE A 131 2.85 3.65 5.78
N ILE A 132 3.40 4.80 6.16
CA ILE A 132 2.63 6.05 6.21
C ILE A 132 2.14 6.44 4.81
N ARG A 133 2.97 6.27 3.78
CA ARG A 133 2.54 6.48 2.38
C ARG A 133 1.44 5.51 1.99
N PHE A 134 1.56 4.23 2.36
CA PHE A 134 0.56 3.22 2.06
C PHE A 134 -0.79 3.53 2.72
N ILE A 135 -0.78 3.86 4.02
CA ILE A 135 -1.98 4.23 4.79
C ILE A 135 -2.68 5.48 4.20
N ASN A 136 -1.94 6.42 3.64
CA ASN A 136 -2.53 7.61 3.02
C ASN A 136 -3.12 7.35 1.61
N ARG A 137 -2.74 6.25 0.95
CA ARG A 137 -3.06 6.03 -0.47
C ARG A 137 -3.98 4.86 -0.74
N GLY A 138 -4.09 3.91 0.19
CA GLY A 138 -4.94 2.75 -0.06
C GLY A 138 -4.33 1.74 -1.03
N PHE A 139 -5.19 0.83 -1.46
CA PHE A 139 -4.93 -0.13 -2.53
C PHE A 139 -5.32 0.39 -3.93
N GLU A 140 -5.75 1.65 -4.05
CA GLU A 140 -6.27 2.21 -5.31
C GLU A 140 -5.22 2.27 -6.41
N TYR A 141 -3.98 2.62 -6.04
CA TYR A 141 -2.88 2.85 -6.96
C TYR A 141 -1.85 1.74 -6.79
N ILE A 142 -2.04 0.64 -7.53
CA ILE A 142 -1.16 -0.53 -7.46
C ILE A 142 0.31 -0.16 -7.68
N GLU A 143 0.61 0.80 -8.56
CA GLU A 143 1.96 1.30 -8.79
C GLU A 143 2.59 1.97 -7.56
N GLU A 144 1.79 2.63 -6.74
CA GLU A 144 2.26 3.21 -5.48
C GLU A 144 2.40 2.14 -4.40
N CYS A 145 1.55 1.09 -4.42
CA CYS A 145 1.73 -0.07 -3.55
C CYS A 145 3.07 -0.76 -3.82
N MET A 146 3.49 -0.91 -5.08
CA MET A 146 4.81 -1.47 -5.44
C MET A 146 5.95 -0.68 -4.81
N ILE A 147 5.91 0.66 -4.92
CA ILE A 147 6.91 1.55 -4.30
C ILE A 147 6.90 1.40 -2.79
N ASN A 148 5.72 1.43 -2.16
CA ASN A 148 5.59 1.37 -0.72
C ASN A 148 6.08 0.03 -0.15
N ILE A 149 5.80 -1.09 -0.84
CA ILE A 149 6.29 -2.41 -0.44
C ILE A 149 7.82 -2.49 -0.56
N GLY A 150 8.41 -1.90 -1.61
CA GLY A 150 9.86 -1.77 -1.72
C GLY A 150 10.48 -1.02 -0.54
N LEU A 151 9.86 0.10 -0.12
CA LEU A 151 10.28 0.85 1.07
C LEU A 151 10.12 0.06 2.38
N ILE A 152 9.18 -0.88 2.46
CA ILE A 152 8.99 -1.74 3.64
C ILE A 152 10.04 -2.86 3.65
N TYR A 153 10.31 -3.48 2.51
CA TYR A 153 11.24 -4.59 2.37
C TYR A 153 12.69 -4.25 2.73
N ILE A 154 13.11 -2.98 2.61
CA ILE A 154 14.47 -2.58 3.00
C ILE A 154 14.78 -2.83 4.49
N ALA A 155 13.76 -2.80 5.37
CA ALA A 155 13.95 -3.11 6.79
C ALA A 155 14.36 -4.57 6.99
N ILE A 156 13.83 -5.48 6.18
CA ILE A 156 14.24 -6.89 6.19
C ILE A 156 15.71 -6.98 5.76
N GLY A 157 16.10 -6.30 4.69
CA GLY A 157 17.50 -6.23 4.26
C GLY A 157 18.44 -5.67 5.33
N GLY A 158 18.04 -4.61 6.03
CA GLY A 158 18.82 -4.06 7.14
C GLY A 158 18.91 -4.99 8.35
N GLY A 159 17.84 -5.75 8.64
CA GLY A 159 17.85 -6.75 9.72
C GLY A 159 18.77 -7.92 9.42
N TRP A 160 18.77 -8.43 8.18
CA TRP A 160 19.70 -9.46 7.74
C TRP A 160 21.16 -8.97 7.69
N PHE A 161 21.38 -7.71 7.32
CA PHE A 161 22.69 -7.09 7.42
C PHE A 161 23.18 -7.00 8.87
N LEU A 162 22.33 -6.54 9.79
CA LEU A 162 22.66 -6.52 11.21
C LEU A 162 22.97 -7.93 11.75
N ALA A 163 22.18 -8.93 11.35
CA ALA A 163 22.42 -10.31 11.74
C ALA A 163 23.76 -10.85 11.24
N TYR A 164 24.15 -10.49 10.01
CA TYR A 164 25.45 -10.83 9.44
C TYR A 164 26.60 -10.19 10.24
N GLU A 165 26.56 -8.87 10.45
CA GLU A 165 27.63 -8.13 11.15
C GLU A 165 27.80 -8.55 12.62
N VAL A 166 26.69 -8.86 13.31
CA VAL A 166 26.70 -9.29 14.72
C VAL A 166 27.01 -10.79 14.87
N GLY A 167 26.96 -11.56 13.78
CA GLY A 167 27.13 -13.02 13.83
C GLY A 167 25.95 -13.74 14.49
N ILE A 168 24.73 -13.23 14.34
CA ILE A 168 23.51 -13.87 14.85
C ILE A 168 23.30 -15.20 14.11
N ASN A 169 23.10 -16.28 14.87
CA ASN A 169 22.76 -17.58 14.27
C ASN A 169 21.32 -17.55 13.71
N THR A 170 21.21 -17.39 12.39
CA THR A 170 19.94 -17.39 11.64
C THR A 170 19.49 -18.80 11.22
N GLY A 171 20.28 -19.83 11.51
CA GLY A 171 20.12 -21.18 10.95
C GLY A 171 20.73 -21.35 9.55
N PHE A 172 21.29 -20.28 8.96
CA PHE A 172 21.95 -20.30 7.66
C PHE A 172 23.45 -19.97 7.80
N SER A 173 24.22 -20.30 6.75
CA SER A 173 25.63 -19.91 6.70
C SER A 173 25.80 -18.38 6.66
N PRO A 174 26.96 -17.83 7.07
CA PRO A 174 27.21 -16.39 7.01
C PRO A 174 27.00 -15.80 5.62
N ILE A 175 27.44 -16.51 4.58
CA ILE A 175 27.26 -16.09 3.18
C ILE A 175 25.78 -16.06 2.75
N LEU A 176 24.95 -17.00 3.20
CA LEU A 176 23.51 -16.97 2.92
C LEU A 176 22.79 -15.84 3.67
N THR A 177 23.23 -15.54 4.90
CA THR A 177 22.74 -14.41 5.69
C THR A 177 23.03 -13.09 4.97
N TRP A 178 24.28 -12.91 4.49
CA TRP A 178 24.69 -11.76 3.68
C TRP A 178 23.96 -11.70 2.33
N LEU A 179 23.84 -12.84 1.64
CA LEU A 179 23.12 -12.93 0.36
C LEU A 179 21.66 -12.49 0.55
N THR A 180 21.03 -12.87 1.66
CA THR A 180 19.67 -12.42 1.95
C THR A 180 19.63 -10.90 2.10
N ALA A 181 20.57 -10.31 2.86
CA ALA A 181 20.65 -8.85 3.00
C ALA A 181 20.75 -8.14 1.64
N ILE A 182 21.67 -8.56 0.76
CA ILE A 182 21.84 -7.92 -0.56
C ILE A 182 20.62 -8.10 -1.47
N HIS A 183 19.98 -9.26 -1.50
CA HIS A 183 18.75 -9.45 -2.31
C HIS A 183 17.63 -8.51 -1.85
N PHE A 184 17.51 -8.24 -0.55
CA PHE A 184 16.52 -7.28 -0.05
C PHE A 184 16.84 -5.81 -0.37
N HIS A 185 18.11 -5.46 -0.62
CA HIS A 185 18.49 -4.13 -1.09
C HIS A 185 18.31 -3.93 -2.61
N TYR A 186 18.49 -5.00 -3.40
CA TYR A 186 18.34 -4.93 -4.86
C TYR A 186 16.95 -5.39 -5.32
N ALA A 187 16.69 -6.69 -5.22
CA ALA A 187 15.50 -7.35 -5.75
C ALA A 187 14.22 -6.98 -4.98
N ALA A 188 14.31 -6.71 -3.68
CA ALA A 188 13.15 -6.38 -2.85
C ALA A 188 12.97 -4.87 -2.59
N PHE A 189 13.98 -4.03 -2.85
CA PHE A 189 13.85 -2.57 -2.69
C PHE A 189 13.87 -1.82 -4.02
N LEU A 190 14.93 -1.94 -4.83
CA LEU A 190 15.05 -1.21 -6.10
C LEU A 190 14.00 -1.65 -7.12
N LEU A 191 13.87 -2.97 -7.32
CA LEU A 191 12.99 -3.51 -8.36
C LEU A 191 11.51 -3.11 -8.15
N PRO A 192 10.91 -3.27 -6.95
CA PRO A 192 9.53 -2.80 -6.71
C PRO A 192 9.33 -1.30 -6.97
N ILE A 193 10.32 -0.48 -6.62
CA ILE A 193 10.25 0.96 -6.86
C ILE A 193 10.30 1.27 -8.36
N PHE A 194 11.17 0.59 -9.12
CA PHE A 194 11.25 0.73 -10.58
C PHE A 194 9.98 0.24 -11.29
N ILE A 195 9.39 -0.87 -10.82
CA ILE A 195 8.09 -1.36 -11.30
C ILE A 195 7.02 -0.30 -11.06
N GLY A 196 6.99 0.30 -9.87
CA GLY A 196 6.05 1.37 -9.55
C GLY A 196 6.24 2.63 -10.39
N PHE A 197 7.48 3.03 -10.69
CA PHE A 197 7.72 4.13 -11.64
C PHE A 197 7.22 3.79 -13.05
N LEU A 198 7.42 2.56 -13.52
CA LEU A 198 6.86 2.12 -14.80
C LEU A 198 5.32 2.15 -14.78
N GLY A 199 4.70 1.70 -13.69
CA GLY A 199 3.24 1.70 -13.51
C GLY A 199 2.62 3.10 -13.39
N ARG A 200 3.38 4.12 -12.99
CA ARG A 200 2.90 5.50 -13.08
C ARG A 200 2.69 5.95 -14.53
N MET A 201 3.45 5.37 -15.47
CA MET A 201 3.40 5.72 -16.89
C MET A 201 2.52 4.79 -17.72
N TYR A 202 2.58 3.48 -17.46
CA TYR A 202 1.97 2.47 -18.33
C TYR A 202 1.53 1.23 -17.54
N LYS A 203 0.22 0.94 -17.58
CA LYS A 203 -0.42 -0.19 -16.88
C LYS A 203 -1.27 -1.02 -17.83
N PRO A 204 -0.67 -1.84 -18.71
CA PRO A 204 -1.43 -2.83 -19.46
C PRO A 204 -2.07 -3.85 -18.50
N PRO A 205 -3.09 -4.62 -18.93
CA PRO A 205 -3.81 -5.57 -18.05
C PRO A 205 -2.89 -6.54 -17.27
N MET A 206 -1.78 -6.96 -17.87
CA MET A 206 -0.80 -7.86 -17.24
C MET A 206 0.08 -7.19 -16.17
N TYR A 207 0.11 -5.86 -16.09
CA TYR A 207 0.98 -5.13 -15.16
C TYR A 207 0.76 -5.55 -13.71
N THR A 208 -0.50 -5.63 -13.27
CA THR A 208 -0.82 -5.98 -11.88
C THR A 208 -0.34 -7.39 -11.55
N PHE A 209 -0.59 -8.37 -12.42
CA PHE A 209 -0.15 -9.75 -12.21
C PHE A 209 1.38 -9.87 -12.19
N VAL A 210 2.07 -9.22 -13.13
CA VAL A 210 3.54 -9.18 -13.18
C VAL A 210 4.11 -8.53 -11.92
N GLY A 211 3.58 -7.37 -11.51
CA GLY A 211 4.03 -6.66 -10.31
C GLY A 211 3.83 -7.48 -9.05
N LEU A 212 2.63 -8.05 -8.84
CA LEU A 212 2.34 -8.89 -7.68
C LEU A 212 3.22 -10.14 -7.64
N ALA A 213 3.49 -10.75 -8.80
CA ALA A 213 4.39 -11.90 -8.89
C ALA A 213 5.80 -11.54 -8.39
N LEU A 214 6.33 -10.41 -8.86
CA LEU A 214 7.66 -9.91 -8.49
C LEU A 214 7.76 -9.46 -7.03
N LEU A 215 6.67 -8.96 -6.43
CA LEU A 215 6.63 -8.64 -5.00
C LEU A 215 6.62 -9.87 -4.10
N ALA A 216 5.93 -10.93 -4.53
CA ALA A 216 5.85 -12.18 -3.78
C ALA A 216 7.14 -13.00 -3.91
N ALA A 217 7.80 -12.95 -5.08
CA ALA A 217 8.91 -13.84 -5.40
C ALA A 217 10.05 -13.87 -4.36
N PRO A 218 10.56 -12.74 -3.81
CA PRO A 218 11.60 -12.80 -2.77
C PRO A 218 11.19 -13.62 -1.54
N MET A 219 9.92 -13.56 -1.14
CA MET A 219 9.40 -14.33 0.00
C MET A 219 9.28 -15.81 -0.32
N ILE A 220 8.78 -16.16 -1.51
CA ILE A 220 8.62 -17.56 -1.92
C ILE A 220 9.99 -18.21 -2.13
N VAL A 221 10.96 -17.50 -2.72
CA VAL A 221 12.35 -17.97 -2.85
C VAL A 221 12.97 -18.22 -1.47
N ALA A 222 12.79 -17.30 -0.51
CA ALA A 222 13.29 -17.50 0.85
C ALA A 222 12.69 -18.76 1.52
N LEU A 223 11.39 -19.00 1.33
CA LEU A 223 10.74 -20.25 1.78
C LEU A 223 11.29 -21.49 1.05
N GLY A 224 11.60 -21.38 -0.24
CA GLY A 224 12.22 -22.45 -1.02
C GLY A 224 13.58 -22.86 -0.47
N ILE A 225 14.45 -21.88 -0.24
CA ILE A 225 15.78 -22.10 0.35
C ILE A 225 15.68 -22.72 1.76
N ALA A 226 14.69 -22.30 2.56
CA ALA A 226 14.52 -22.78 3.93
C ALA A 226 13.94 -24.21 4.01
N PHE A 227 13.03 -24.58 3.10
CA PHE A 227 12.19 -25.77 3.29
C PHE A 227 12.23 -26.78 2.14
N SER A 228 12.41 -26.38 0.88
CA SER A 228 12.34 -27.31 -0.26
C SER A 228 12.98 -26.77 -1.55
N PRO A 229 13.95 -27.50 -2.14
CA PRO A 229 14.51 -27.16 -3.46
C PRO A 229 13.47 -27.13 -4.59
N ILE A 230 12.37 -27.90 -4.48
CA ILE A 230 11.30 -27.88 -5.48
C ILE A 230 10.55 -26.54 -5.42
N ILE A 231 10.27 -26.05 -4.21
CA ILE A 231 9.67 -24.73 -4.01
C ILE A 231 10.63 -23.66 -4.53
N GLU A 232 11.94 -23.81 -4.32
CA GLU A 232 12.96 -22.90 -4.87
C GLU A 232 12.85 -22.78 -6.40
N VAL A 233 12.87 -23.91 -7.13
CA VAL A 233 12.77 -23.93 -8.59
C VAL A 233 11.45 -23.32 -9.08
N ILE A 234 10.31 -23.69 -8.47
CA ILE A 234 9.00 -23.13 -8.82
C ILE A 234 8.99 -21.61 -8.61
N SER A 235 9.60 -21.14 -7.52
CA SER A 235 9.70 -19.71 -7.20
C SER A 235 10.52 -18.97 -8.24
N VAL A 236 11.64 -19.54 -8.69
CA VAL A 236 12.48 -18.95 -9.75
C VAL A 236 11.73 -18.91 -11.09
N LEU A 237 11.00 -19.96 -11.47
CA LEU A 237 10.18 -19.96 -12.69
C LEU A 237 9.10 -18.87 -12.64
N PHE A 238 8.46 -18.68 -11.49
CA PHE A 238 7.51 -17.61 -11.27
C PHE A 238 8.18 -16.22 -11.35
N TYR A 239 9.40 -16.09 -10.83
CA TYR A 239 10.20 -14.88 -10.97
C TYR A 239 10.56 -14.59 -12.45
N ILE A 240 10.94 -15.60 -13.22
CA ILE A 240 11.21 -15.50 -14.66
C ILE A 240 9.98 -14.94 -15.39
N PHE A 241 8.80 -15.51 -15.14
CA PHE A 241 7.56 -15.00 -15.71
C PHE A 241 7.36 -13.50 -15.40
N GLY A 242 7.56 -13.10 -14.15
CA GLY A 242 7.50 -11.70 -13.75
C GLY A 242 8.51 -10.81 -14.48
N ILE A 243 9.79 -11.21 -14.53
CA ILE A 243 10.87 -10.40 -15.13
C ILE A 243 10.67 -10.25 -16.63
N PHE A 244 10.36 -11.33 -17.36
CA PHE A 244 10.11 -11.24 -18.80
C PHE A 244 8.83 -10.45 -19.10
N GLY A 245 7.79 -10.59 -18.28
CA GLY A 245 6.61 -9.73 -18.33
C GLY A 245 6.96 -8.25 -18.17
N LEU A 246 7.82 -7.92 -17.19
CA LEU A 246 8.30 -6.56 -16.94
C LEU A 246 9.10 -6.00 -18.11
N ILE A 247 9.98 -6.80 -18.72
CA ILE A 247 10.74 -6.40 -19.91
C ILE A 247 9.78 -6.05 -21.06
N VAL A 248 8.80 -6.91 -21.35
CA VAL A 248 7.80 -6.66 -22.41
C VAL A 248 6.99 -5.39 -22.14
N ILE A 249 6.57 -5.16 -20.88
CA ILE A 249 5.84 -3.95 -20.50
C ILE A 249 6.73 -2.72 -20.69
N SER A 250 8.01 -2.77 -20.28
CA SER A 250 8.95 -1.65 -20.42
C SER A 250 9.21 -1.28 -21.89
N LEU A 251 9.32 -2.27 -22.78
CA LEU A 251 9.53 -2.04 -24.21
C LEU A 251 8.33 -1.34 -24.87
N LYS A 252 7.11 -1.64 -24.39
CA LYS A 252 5.86 -1.05 -24.89
C LYS A 252 5.49 0.28 -24.22
N ALA A 253 6.12 0.63 -23.10
CA ALA A 253 5.76 1.84 -22.36
C ALA A 253 6.09 3.14 -23.16
N PRO A 254 5.24 4.17 -23.07
CA PRO A 254 5.43 5.43 -23.77
C PRO A 254 6.38 6.34 -22.98
N PHE A 255 7.68 6.25 -23.26
CA PHE A 255 8.68 7.16 -22.68
C PHE A 255 8.79 8.45 -23.48
N ASN A 256 8.81 9.58 -22.77
CA ASN A 256 9.01 10.90 -23.40
C ASN A 256 10.42 11.07 -24.00
N LYS A 257 11.43 10.42 -23.41
CA LYS A 257 12.83 10.49 -23.84
C LYS A 257 13.35 9.11 -24.20
N ILE A 258 13.89 8.97 -25.40
CA ILE A 258 14.44 7.70 -25.89
C ILE A 258 15.63 7.22 -25.04
N THR A 259 16.44 8.14 -24.51
CA THR A 259 17.57 7.83 -23.63
C THR A 259 17.11 7.17 -22.33
N GLN A 260 16.03 7.67 -21.73
CA GLN A 260 15.42 7.06 -20.55
C GLN A 260 14.91 5.65 -20.87
N LYS A 261 14.21 5.48 -22.00
CA LYS A 261 13.73 4.17 -22.45
C LYS A 261 14.87 3.17 -22.54
N TRP A 262 15.97 3.55 -23.19
CA TRP A 262 17.15 2.70 -23.34
C TRP A 262 17.72 2.27 -21.98
N PHE A 263 18.00 3.21 -21.07
CA PHE A 263 18.55 2.86 -19.76
C PHE A 263 17.62 1.94 -18.95
N VAL A 264 16.31 2.23 -18.93
CA VAL A 264 15.34 1.41 -18.19
C VAL A 264 15.21 0.01 -18.80
N CYS A 265 15.11 -0.11 -20.14
CA CYS A 265 15.00 -1.40 -20.81
C CYS A 265 16.28 -2.24 -20.65
N VAL A 266 17.48 -1.64 -20.79
CA VAL A 266 18.75 -2.33 -20.54
C VAL A 266 18.83 -2.83 -19.10
N SER A 267 18.40 -2.01 -18.13
CA SER A 267 18.33 -2.38 -16.72
C SER A 267 17.47 -3.63 -16.48
N PHE A 268 16.28 -3.69 -17.07
CA PHE A 268 15.42 -4.87 -16.93
C PHE A 268 15.90 -6.08 -17.75
N MET A 269 16.50 -5.87 -18.92
CA MET A 269 17.10 -6.95 -19.70
C MET A 269 18.25 -7.63 -18.96
N ALA A 270 19.05 -6.87 -18.19
CA ALA A 270 20.08 -7.43 -17.34
C ALA A 270 19.51 -8.44 -16.33
N LEU A 271 18.39 -8.12 -15.68
CA LEU A 271 17.68 -9.07 -14.81
C LEU A 271 17.20 -10.31 -15.58
N GLY A 272 16.71 -10.13 -16.81
CA GLY A 272 16.26 -11.24 -17.67
C GLY A 272 17.38 -12.23 -18.01
N ILE A 273 18.61 -11.74 -18.16
CA ILE A 273 19.78 -12.60 -18.40
C ILE A 273 20.22 -13.26 -17.09
N THR A 274 20.33 -12.50 -16.00
CA THR A 274 20.91 -13.00 -14.75
C THR A 274 19.99 -13.99 -14.02
N ILE A 275 18.67 -13.90 -14.19
CA ILE A 275 17.71 -14.85 -13.60
C ILE A 275 17.81 -16.26 -14.21
N LEU A 276 18.26 -16.39 -15.47
CA LEU A 276 18.47 -17.70 -16.10
C LEU A 276 19.56 -18.49 -15.38
N PHE A 277 20.58 -17.81 -14.87
CA PHE A 277 21.63 -18.44 -14.06
C PHE A 277 21.14 -18.80 -12.65
N SER A 278 20.20 -18.03 -12.09
CA SER A 278 19.51 -18.42 -10.85
C SER A 278 18.69 -19.70 -11.05
N LEU A 279 18.08 -19.91 -12.22
CA LEU A 279 17.39 -21.15 -12.55
C LEU A 279 18.37 -22.33 -12.64
N LEU A 280 19.51 -22.15 -13.31
CA LEU A 280 20.55 -23.18 -13.40
C LEU A 280 21.11 -23.53 -12.01
N TYR A 281 21.33 -22.54 -11.15
CA TYR A 281 21.73 -22.73 -9.76
C TYR A 281 20.68 -23.55 -8.98
N SER A 282 19.42 -23.16 -9.06
CA SER A 282 18.32 -23.82 -8.36
C SER A 282 18.09 -25.26 -8.85
N LEU A 283 18.18 -25.50 -10.16
CA LEU A 283 18.17 -26.84 -10.74
C LEU A 283 19.37 -27.67 -10.28
N GLY A 284 20.55 -27.05 -10.14
CA GLY A 284 21.74 -27.68 -9.59
C GLY A 284 21.53 -28.17 -8.15
N ASN A 285 20.92 -27.33 -7.29
CA ASN A 285 20.54 -27.72 -5.92
C ASN A 285 19.53 -28.88 -5.91
N MET A 286 18.55 -28.87 -6.81
CA MET A 286 17.54 -29.93 -6.90
C MET A 286 18.11 -31.26 -7.43
N THR A 287 19.04 -31.21 -8.39
CA THR A 287 19.59 -32.38 -9.08
C THR A 287 20.92 -32.86 -8.53
N ASN A 288 21.49 -32.14 -7.54
CA ASN A 288 22.85 -32.31 -7.03
C ASN A 288 23.95 -32.15 -8.09
N ASN A 289 23.68 -31.40 -9.18
CA ASN A 289 24.63 -31.12 -10.24
C ASN A 289 25.04 -29.63 -10.23
N TYR A 290 26.09 -29.34 -9.47
CA TYR A 290 26.54 -27.97 -9.17
C TYR A 290 27.38 -27.35 -10.30
N SER A 291 26.75 -27.14 -11.46
CA SER A 291 27.39 -26.46 -12.61
C SER A 291 27.61 -24.95 -12.37
N VAL A 292 26.81 -24.34 -11.50
CA VAL A 292 26.86 -22.91 -11.15
C VAL A 292 27.22 -22.76 -9.68
N THR A 293 28.36 -22.11 -9.39
CA THR A 293 28.86 -21.92 -8.02
C THR A 293 28.43 -20.57 -7.43
N ILE A 294 28.53 -20.43 -6.09
CA ILE A 294 28.27 -19.14 -5.41
C ILE A 294 29.25 -18.06 -5.88
N ASP A 295 30.54 -18.37 -6.06
CA ASP A 295 31.52 -17.41 -6.57
C ASP A 295 31.16 -16.93 -8.00
N PHE A 296 30.74 -17.85 -8.88
CA PHE A 296 30.22 -17.47 -10.20
C PHE A 296 28.99 -16.57 -10.08
N MET A 297 28.03 -16.90 -9.21
CA MET A 297 26.84 -16.07 -8.97
C MET A 297 27.23 -14.66 -8.47
N LEU A 298 28.20 -14.53 -7.58
CA LEU A 298 28.68 -13.22 -7.12
C LEU A 298 29.30 -12.42 -8.28
N ARG A 299 30.19 -13.03 -9.06
CA ARG A 299 30.92 -12.36 -10.16
C ARG A 299 30.05 -12.01 -11.35
N PHE A 300 29.15 -12.90 -11.75
CA PHE A 300 28.28 -12.67 -12.90
C PHE A 300 26.96 -12.03 -12.46
N HIS A 301 26.11 -12.77 -11.73
CA HIS A 301 24.79 -12.30 -11.34
C HIS A 301 24.87 -11.04 -10.46
N GLY A 302 25.73 -11.04 -9.44
CA GLY A 302 25.91 -9.90 -8.53
C GLY A 302 26.42 -8.63 -9.22
N VAL A 303 27.56 -8.71 -9.91
CA VAL A 303 28.16 -7.55 -10.59
C VAL A 303 27.27 -7.02 -11.72
N VAL A 304 26.71 -7.90 -12.56
CA VAL A 304 25.81 -7.49 -13.65
C VAL A 304 24.57 -6.79 -13.09
N ASN A 305 23.98 -7.31 -12.00
CA ASN A 305 22.83 -6.66 -11.39
C ASN A 305 23.19 -5.35 -10.68
N SER A 306 24.39 -5.23 -10.14
CA SER A 306 24.86 -3.97 -9.54
C SER A 306 25.07 -2.87 -10.59
N LEU A 307 25.74 -3.19 -11.70
CA LEU A 307 26.10 -2.21 -12.73
C LEU A 307 24.98 -1.96 -13.76
N LEU A 308 24.41 -3.02 -14.33
CA LEU A 308 23.44 -2.90 -15.41
C LEU A 308 22.00 -2.79 -14.89
N PHE A 309 21.60 -3.57 -13.88
CA PHE A 309 20.26 -3.41 -13.34
C PHE A 309 20.18 -2.14 -12.46
N ALA A 310 20.95 -2.06 -11.38
CA ALA A 310 20.79 -0.99 -10.40
C ALA A 310 21.34 0.35 -10.89
N PHE A 311 22.63 0.46 -11.22
CA PHE A 311 23.23 1.75 -11.58
C PHE A 311 22.62 2.36 -12.85
N VAL A 312 22.55 1.60 -13.95
CA VAL A 312 21.90 2.03 -15.20
C VAL A 312 20.40 2.30 -14.99
N GLY A 313 19.71 1.50 -14.17
CA GLY A 313 18.30 1.74 -13.83
C GLY A 313 18.09 3.05 -13.07
N VAL A 314 18.93 3.33 -12.06
CA VAL A 314 18.91 4.60 -11.30
C VAL A 314 19.13 5.79 -12.22
N ILE A 315 20.10 5.71 -13.16
CA ILE A 315 20.32 6.75 -14.18
C ILE A 315 19.06 6.93 -15.03
N GLY A 316 18.49 5.84 -15.55
CA GLY A 316 17.27 5.88 -16.36
C GLY A 316 16.12 6.60 -15.65
N TRP A 317 15.81 6.20 -14.42
CA TRP A 317 14.74 6.83 -13.64
C TRP A 317 15.05 8.25 -13.15
N SER A 318 16.33 8.65 -13.11
CA SER A 318 16.73 10.01 -12.75
C SER A 318 16.46 11.04 -13.86
N ILE A 319 16.43 10.62 -15.13
CA ILE A 319 16.24 11.50 -16.29
C ILE A 319 14.89 12.22 -16.23
N ASN A 320 13.83 11.47 -15.89
CA ASN A 320 12.50 11.99 -15.66
C ASN A 320 11.72 11.04 -14.74
N VAL A 321 11.55 11.43 -13.48
CA VAL A 321 10.76 10.65 -12.52
C VAL A 321 9.28 10.81 -12.88
N PRO A 322 8.56 9.71 -13.16
CA PRO A 322 7.14 9.81 -13.49
C PRO A 322 6.33 10.37 -12.30
N PRO A 323 5.43 11.34 -12.53
CA PRO A 323 4.60 11.91 -11.48
C PRO A 323 3.66 10.86 -10.90
N THR A 324 3.28 11.02 -9.64
CA THR A 324 2.29 10.14 -9.01
C THR A 324 0.90 10.43 -9.57
N ASN A 325 0.11 9.37 -9.80
CA ASN A 325 -1.31 9.49 -10.15
C ASN A 325 -2.21 9.64 -8.90
N PHE A 326 -1.61 9.60 -7.70
CA PHE A 326 -2.34 9.70 -6.45
C PHE A 326 -2.94 11.10 -6.26
N ILE A 327 -4.26 11.13 -6.08
CA ILE A 327 -5.00 12.35 -5.75
C ILE A 327 -5.47 12.23 -4.30
N LYS A 328 -5.03 13.16 -3.44
CA LYS A 328 -5.49 13.20 -2.06
C LYS A 328 -6.96 13.64 -2.02
N ARG A 329 -7.81 12.81 -1.41
CA ARG A 329 -9.24 13.09 -1.25
C ARG A 329 -9.47 14.15 -0.18
N THR A 330 -10.45 15.02 -0.42
CA THR A 330 -10.78 16.18 0.44
C THR A 330 -12.25 16.25 0.83
N PHE A 331 -13.04 15.21 0.54
CA PHE A 331 -14.44 15.16 0.95
C PHE A 331 -14.58 15.10 2.48
N PRO A 332 -15.71 15.56 3.04
CA PRO A 332 -15.91 15.55 4.48
C PRO A 332 -16.05 14.11 4.99
N VAL A 333 -15.39 13.82 6.12
CA VAL A 333 -15.34 12.50 6.75
C VAL A 333 -15.86 12.65 8.18
N SER A 334 -16.78 11.76 8.58
CA SER A 334 -17.26 11.73 9.97
C SER A 334 -16.08 11.69 10.94
N ARG A 335 -16.18 12.44 12.04
CA ARG A 335 -15.22 12.45 13.16
C ARG A 335 -15.60 11.44 14.23
N LEU A 336 -16.82 10.91 14.20
CA LEU A 336 -17.29 9.95 15.18
C LEU A 336 -16.63 8.58 14.97
N ARG A 337 -16.16 7.98 16.06
CA ARG A 337 -15.45 6.70 16.07
C ARG A 337 -16.16 5.77 17.05
N GLY A 338 -16.19 4.48 16.73
CA GLY A 338 -16.78 3.48 17.61
C GLY A 338 -15.89 3.20 18.82
N GLY A 339 -16.52 2.95 19.96
CA GLY A 339 -15.88 2.30 21.11
C GLY A 339 -15.71 0.79 20.89
N LEU A 340 -15.41 0.06 21.97
CA LEU A 340 -15.33 -1.40 21.97
C LEU A 340 -16.69 -2.06 21.68
N SER A 341 -17.78 -1.43 22.14
CA SER A 341 -19.16 -1.76 21.78
C SER A 341 -19.83 -0.50 21.24
N ILE A 342 -20.40 -0.57 20.03
CA ILE A 342 -21.09 0.54 19.38
C ILE A 342 -22.56 0.49 19.81
N GLY A 343 -23.33 -0.46 19.27
CA GLY A 343 -24.72 -0.71 19.67
C GLY A 343 -25.62 0.53 19.67
N GLU A 344 -26.75 0.42 20.36
CA GLU A 344 -27.73 1.52 20.51
C GLU A 344 -27.16 2.72 21.28
N GLY A 345 -26.39 2.48 22.34
CA GLY A 345 -25.77 3.55 23.13
C GLY A 345 -24.73 4.38 22.37
N PHE A 346 -24.44 4.05 21.11
CA PHE A 346 -23.58 4.87 20.27
C PHE A 346 -24.12 6.29 20.11
N VAL A 347 -25.43 6.49 20.02
CA VAL A 347 -26.02 7.82 19.79
C VAL A 347 -26.13 8.65 21.07
N ASP A 348 -25.95 8.04 22.25
CA ASP A 348 -26.05 8.73 23.54
C ASP A 348 -25.09 9.93 23.61
N GLY A 349 -25.66 11.10 23.94
CA GLY A 349 -24.96 12.38 24.01
C GLY A 349 -24.50 12.95 22.66
N LYS A 350 -25.00 12.45 21.53
CA LYS A 350 -24.64 12.89 20.17
C LYS A 350 -25.82 13.33 19.31
N VAL A 351 -27.05 13.12 19.80
CA VAL A 351 -28.30 13.48 19.13
C VAL A 351 -28.61 14.96 19.38
N ASP A 352 -29.27 15.60 18.43
CA ASP A 352 -29.81 16.96 18.55
C ASP A 352 -31.35 16.97 18.47
N ASP A 353 -31.98 18.15 18.52
CA ASP A 353 -33.45 18.25 18.56
C ASP A 353 -34.14 18.08 17.19
N ARG A 354 -33.39 17.87 16.10
CA ARG A 354 -33.96 17.69 14.76
C ARG A 354 -34.62 16.31 14.64
N MET A 355 -35.75 16.26 13.93
CA MET A 355 -36.42 15.00 13.60
C MET A 355 -36.31 14.74 12.09
N TYR A 356 -35.97 13.51 11.74
CA TYR A 356 -35.86 13.05 10.35
C TYR A 356 -36.80 11.86 10.11
N GLN A 357 -37.54 11.90 9.01
CA GLN A 357 -38.45 10.80 8.63
C GLN A 357 -37.74 9.68 7.85
N GLY A 358 -36.67 10.03 7.12
CA GLY A 358 -35.90 9.09 6.30
C GLY A 358 -34.40 9.37 6.27
N LEU A 359 -33.71 8.76 5.31
CA LEU A 359 -32.26 8.84 5.12
C LEU A 359 -31.81 10.11 4.38
N VAL A 360 -32.70 10.72 3.58
CA VAL A 360 -32.49 11.97 2.85
C VAL A 360 -33.69 12.88 3.08
N ASP A 361 -33.52 14.21 3.07
CA ASP A 361 -34.67 15.15 3.20
C ASP A 361 -35.45 15.22 1.90
N ASP A 362 -34.74 15.20 0.78
CA ASP A 362 -35.27 15.39 -0.55
C ASP A 362 -34.31 14.76 -1.56
N MET A 363 -34.80 13.80 -2.36
CA MET A 363 -33.99 13.11 -3.35
C MET A 363 -33.53 14.01 -4.49
N ARG A 364 -34.11 15.22 -4.67
CA ARG A 364 -33.68 16.22 -5.67
C ARG A 364 -32.22 16.63 -5.52
N VAL A 365 -31.62 16.47 -4.34
CA VAL A 365 -30.18 16.78 -4.12
C VAL A 365 -29.24 15.96 -5.02
N TYR A 366 -29.72 14.85 -5.58
CA TYR A 366 -28.96 13.99 -6.49
C TYR A 366 -29.21 14.27 -7.98
N GLU A 367 -30.10 15.20 -8.33
CA GLU A 367 -30.24 15.69 -9.70
C GLU A 367 -28.96 16.41 -10.16
N PRO A 368 -28.63 16.40 -11.46
CA PRO A 368 -29.32 15.75 -12.57
C PRO A 368 -28.87 14.29 -12.81
N HIS A 369 -28.11 13.68 -11.88
CA HIS A 369 -27.59 12.32 -12.05
C HIS A 369 -28.66 11.24 -11.84
N ILE A 370 -29.75 11.63 -11.19
CA ILE A 370 -31.06 10.99 -11.23
C ILE A 370 -32.07 12.02 -11.76
N ASP A 371 -33.21 11.54 -12.22
CA ASP A 371 -34.36 12.32 -12.66
C ASP A 371 -35.61 11.80 -11.96
N LEU A 372 -36.16 12.61 -11.04
CA LEU A 372 -37.33 12.22 -10.25
C LEU A 372 -38.62 12.10 -11.07
N HIS A 373 -38.67 12.64 -12.29
CA HIS A 373 -39.83 12.47 -13.16
C HIS A 373 -39.94 11.05 -13.72
N SER A 374 -38.81 10.38 -13.92
CA SER A 374 -38.74 9.03 -14.46
C SER A 374 -38.43 7.96 -13.42
N LEU A 375 -37.86 8.33 -12.27
CA LEU A 375 -37.65 7.43 -11.15
C LEU A 375 -38.99 7.00 -10.51
N SER A 376 -39.08 5.75 -10.06
CA SER A 376 -40.23 5.29 -9.27
C SER A 376 -40.45 6.21 -8.05
N THR A 377 -41.69 6.69 -7.89
CA THR A 377 -42.08 7.53 -6.75
C THR A 377 -41.92 6.80 -5.43
N THR A 378 -42.11 5.47 -5.42
CA THR A 378 -41.95 4.64 -4.22
C THR A 378 -40.48 4.53 -3.81
N ILE A 379 -39.54 4.55 -4.77
CA ILE A 379 -38.11 4.59 -4.45
C ILE A 379 -37.76 5.91 -3.77
N ALA A 380 -38.18 7.05 -4.33
CA ALA A 380 -37.93 8.36 -3.73
C ALA A 380 -38.53 8.45 -2.31
N ASP A 381 -39.80 8.05 -2.18
CA ASP A 381 -40.52 8.01 -0.91
C ASP A 381 -39.83 7.11 0.13
N PHE A 382 -39.27 5.97 -0.25
CA PHE A 382 -38.50 5.14 0.68
C PHE A 382 -37.27 5.84 1.28
N TYR A 383 -36.54 6.63 0.50
CA TYR A 383 -35.37 7.35 1.02
C TYR A 383 -35.75 8.58 1.86
N GLU A 384 -36.88 9.21 1.58
CA GLU A 384 -37.39 10.39 2.30
C GLU A 384 -38.18 10.01 3.56
N ASN A 385 -38.89 8.88 3.53
CA ASN A 385 -39.81 8.40 4.58
C ASN A 385 -39.46 6.97 5.04
N THR A 386 -38.16 6.68 5.19
CA THR A 386 -37.65 5.32 5.49
C THR A 386 -38.29 4.65 6.72
N SER A 387 -38.72 5.43 7.71
CA SER A 387 -39.40 4.91 8.92
C SER A 387 -40.77 4.26 8.62
N GLU A 388 -41.41 4.59 7.49
CA GLU A 388 -42.70 4.04 7.08
C GLU A 388 -42.58 2.69 6.34
N TYR A 389 -41.37 2.16 6.22
CA TYR A 389 -41.10 0.92 5.49
C TYR A 389 -40.56 -0.19 6.41
N ARG A 390 -41.01 -1.43 6.16
CA ARG A 390 -40.46 -2.64 6.76
C ARG A 390 -39.45 -3.27 5.81
N LEU A 391 -38.26 -3.61 6.33
CA LEU A 391 -37.16 -4.14 5.55
C LEU A 391 -36.88 -5.59 5.93
N PHE A 392 -36.88 -6.50 4.96
CA PHE A 392 -36.52 -7.90 5.14
C PHE A 392 -35.25 -8.17 4.36
N ALA A 393 -34.28 -8.83 4.98
CA ALA A 393 -32.98 -9.11 4.36
C ALA A 393 -32.70 -10.61 4.31
N LYS A 394 -32.16 -11.06 3.18
CA LYS A 394 -31.65 -12.42 2.98
C LYS A 394 -30.19 -12.34 2.56
N ILE A 395 -29.31 -12.86 3.42
CA ILE A 395 -27.86 -12.79 3.24
C ILE A 395 -27.35 -14.07 2.60
N LYS A 396 -26.47 -13.93 1.59
CA LYS A 396 -25.79 -15.02 0.91
C LYS A 396 -24.30 -14.73 0.84
N TRP A 397 -23.52 -15.48 1.63
CA TRP A 397 -22.07 -15.47 1.57
C TRP A 397 -21.57 -16.36 0.44
N TYR A 398 -20.45 -15.97 -0.19
CA TYR A 398 -19.73 -16.88 -1.09
C TYR A 398 -18.90 -17.87 -0.26
N HIS A 399 -18.85 -19.13 -0.69
CA HIS A 399 -18.26 -20.23 0.07
C HIS A 399 -16.80 -19.97 0.50
N TRP A 400 -16.00 -19.34 -0.37
CA TRP A 400 -14.60 -19.03 -0.09
C TRP A 400 -14.43 -18.01 1.05
N PHE A 401 -15.42 -17.13 1.27
CA PHE A 401 -15.38 -16.10 2.30
C PHE A 401 -16.00 -16.55 3.63
N LEU A 402 -16.73 -17.67 3.64
CA LEU A 402 -17.45 -18.16 4.81
C LEU A 402 -16.56 -18.37 6.05
N PRO A 403 -15.33 -18.91 5.95
CA PRO A 403 -14.43 -19.03 7.10
C PRO A 403 -14.06 -17.68 7.70
N PHE A 404 -13.83 -16.66 6.85
CA PHE A 404 -13.52 -15.30 7.30
C PHE A 404 -14.73 -14.63 7.95
N ALA A 405 -15.92 -14.81 7.38
CA ALA A 405 -17.17 -14.33 7.97
C ALA A 405 -17.43 -14.96 9.35
N ALA A 406 -17.16 -16.26 9.50
CA ALA A 406 -17.29 -16.96 10.78
C ALA A 406 -16.29 -16.42 11.83
N CYS A 407 -15.04 -16.18 11.44
CA CYS A 407 -14.04 -15.56 12.31
C CYS A 407 -14.44 -14.14 12.71
N TYR A 408 -14.86 -13.31 11.75
CA TYR A 408 -15.29 -11.93 11.99
C TYR A 408 -16.51 -11.88 12.93
N ARG A 409 -17.38 -12.89 12.90
CA ARG A 409 -18.55 -12.96 13.79
C ARG A 409 -18.21 -12.97 15.27
N PHE A 410 -17.08 -13.53 15.67
CA PHE A 410 -16.64 -13.48 17.08
C PHE A 410 -16.38 -12.04 17.53
N VAL A 411 -15.84 -11.22 16.64
CA VAL A 411 -15.56 -9.81 16.90
C VAL A 411 -16.84 -8.98 16.75
N SER A 412 -17.61 -9.18 15.69
CA SER A 412 -18.79 -8.35 15.37
C SER A 412 -19.93 -8.50 16.37
N ARG A 413 -20.06 -9.65 17.03
CA ARG A 413 -20.99 -9.84 18.16
C ARG A 413 -20.67 -8.92 19.33
N TYR A 414 -19.39 -8.70 19.62
CA TYR A 414 -18.96 -7.85 20.71
C TYR A 414 -19.05 -6.37 20.34
N THR A 415 -18.60 -6.02 19.13
CA THR A 415 -18.63 -4.63 18.65
C THR A 415 -20.04 -4.14 18.29
N LYS A 416 -20.97 -5.06 18.00
CA LYS A 416 -22.33 -4.78 17.49
C LYS A 416 -22.32 -3.94 16.22
N GLN A 417 -21.37 -4.24 15.33
CA GLN A 417 -21.20 -3.54 14.06
C GLN A 417 -20.90 -4.52 12.93
N LEU A 418 -21.69 -4.46 11.84
CA LEU A 418 -21.65 -5.40 10.72
C LEU A 418 -21.84 -6.87 11.17
N ASN A 419 -22.67 -7.12 12.20
CA ASN A 419 -22.95 -8.46 12.71
C ASN A 419 -24.00 -9.20 11.84
N LEU A 420 -23.63 -9.53 10.61
CA LEU A 420 -24.53 -10.19 9.66
C LEU A 420 -24.67 -11.69 9.98
N PRO A 421 -25.88 -12.28 9.90
CA PRO A 421 -26.07 -13.72 10.05
C PRO A 421 -25.34 -14.51 8.95
N LEU A 422 -24.86 -15.69 9.33
CA LEU A 422 -24.15 -16.62 8.42
C LEU A 422 -25.12 -17.47 7.58
N LEU A 423 -26.35 -17.66 8.06
CA LEU A 423 -27.36 -18.52 7.44
C LEU A 423 -28.31 -17.68 6.59
N SER A 424 -28.62 -18.18 5.39
CA SER A 424 -29.51 -17.53 4.40
C SER A 424 -31.00 -17.63 4.77
N LYS A 425 -31.36 -17.22 5.99
CA LYS A 425 -32.76 -17.04 6.39
C LYS A 425 -33.16 -15.59 6.17
N GLU A 426 -34.40 -15.39 5.73
CA GLU A 426 -35.00 -14.07 5.69
C GLU A 426 -35.21 -13.59 7.13
N VAL A 427 -34.75 -12.38 7.42
CA VAL A 427 -34.88 -11.74 8.72
C VAL A 427 -35.40 -10.32 8.54
N GLU A 428 -36.32 -9.93 9.40
CA GLU A 428 -36.76 -8.54 9.47
C GLU A 428 -35.67 -7.69 10.14
N MET A 429 -35.40 -6.54 9.53
CA MET A 429 -34.51 -5.51 10.06
C MET A 429 -35.38 -4.35 10.54
N THR A 430 -35.57 -4.24 11.85
CA THR A 430 -36.18 -3.05 12.44
C THR A 430 -35.11 -1.97 12.60
N GLY A 431 -35.52 -0.71 12.71
CA GLY A 431 -34.56 0.33 12.99
C GLY A 431 -35.17 1.69 13.23
N ASP A 432 -34.40 2.49 13.95
CA ASP A 432 -34.76 3.83 14.37
C ASP A 432 -33.80 4.83 13.71
N ILE A 433 -34.31 6.02 13.38
CA ILE A 433 -33.52 7.11 12.81
C ILE A 433 -33.40 8.21 13.85
N PHE A 434 -32.16 8.64 14.11
CA PHE A 434 -31.85 9.75 15.01
C PHE A 434 -31.05 10.82 14.27
N SER A 435 -31.27 12.08 14.58
CA SER A 435 -30.37 13.16 14.16
C SER A 435 -29.04 13.06 14.92
N ILE A 436 -27.97 13.59 14.33
CA ILE A 436 -26.65 13.68 14.96
C ILE A 436 -26.15 15.10 14.85
N ASP A 437 -25.56 15.61 15.93
CA ASP A 437 -24.94 16.93 15.98
C ASP A 437 -23.84 17.06 14.91
N ASP A 438 -24.05 18.03 14.01
CA ASP A 438 -23.16 18.30 12.87
C ASP A 438 -21.75 18.74 13.32
N GLN A 439 -21.59 19.37 14.49
CA GLN A 439 -20.28 19.74 15.03
C GLN A 439 -19.48 18.52 15.51
N LEU A 440 -20.18 17.56 16.10
CA LEU A 440 -19.59 16.29 16.57
C LEU A 440 -19.23 15.38 15.40
N ASP A 441 -20.11 15.25 14.39
CA ASP A 441 -19.83 14.44 13.21
C ASP A 441 -18.87 15.14 12.24
N GLY A 442 -19.02 16.44 12.01
CA GLY A 442 -18.25 17.21 11.03
C GLY A 442 -18.83 17.16 9.61
N ARG A 443 -19.95 16.47 9.38
CA ARG A 443 -20.79 16.56 8.17
C ARG A 443 -22.13 17.21 8.54
N LEU A 444 -22.76 17.87 7.57
CA LEU A 444 -24.04 18.56 7.75
C LEU A 444 -25.22 17.59 7.59
N GLY A 445 -26.26 17.75 8.41
CA GLY A 445 -27.51 17.01 8.33
C GLY A 445 -27.32 15.50 8.56
N THR A 446 -26.41 15.12 9.46
CA THR A 446 -26.07 13.72 9.68
C THR A 446 -27.17 12.98 10.44
N ARG A 447 -27.47 11.74 10.02
CA ARG A 447 -28.52 10.90 10.61
C ARG A 447 -27.98 9.53 10.95
N ALA A 448 -28.20 9.06 12.17
CA ALA A 448 -27.90 7.70 12.55
C ALA A 448 -29.08 6.80 12.25
N TRP A 449 -28.85 5.76 11.45
CA TRP A 449 -29.78 4.65 11.28
C TRP A 449 -29.27 3.44 12.05
N ILE A 450 -30.00 3.07 13.11
CA ILE A 450 -29.67 1.94 13.97
C ILE A 450 -30.52 0.75 13.53
N ARG A 451 -29.89 -0.33 13.06
CA ARG A 451 -30.59 -1.53 12.60
C ARG A 451 -30.49 -2.67 13.62
N LYS A 452 -31.62 -3.34 13.87
CA LYS A 452 -31.73 -4.49 14.78
C LYS A 452 -32.28 -5.70 14.05
N VAL A 453 -31.81 -6.89 14.43
CA VAL A 453 -32.36 -8.19 14.00
C VAL A 453 -32.56 -9.02 15.26
N ASN A 454 -33.77 -9.53 15.47
CA ASN A 454 -34.14 -10.28 16.68
C ASN A 454 -33.81 -9.54 18.00
N GLY A 455 -33.93 -8.21 18.01
CA GLY A 455 -33.63 -7.36 19.18
C GLY A 455 -32.15 -7.03 19.38
N GLU A 456 -31.23 -7.60 18.61
CA GLU A 456 -29.80 -7.27 18.67
C GLU A 456 -29.43 -6.23 17.60
N THR A 457 -28.66 -5.20 17.98
CA THR A 457 -28.10 -4.24 17.03
C THR A 457 -27.13 -4.93 16.06
N VAL A 458 -27.42 -4.82 14.76
CA VAL A 458 -26.60 -5.38 13.68
C VAL A 458 -25.58 -4.36 13.19
N PHE A 459 -26.02 -3.12 12.96
CA PHE A 459 -25.14 -2.03 12.62
C PHE A 459 -25.73 -0.67 12.97
N VAL A 460 -24.85 0.31 13.14
CA VAL A 460 -25.15 1.74 13.21
C VAL A 460 -24.47 2.41 12.02
N ALA A 461 -25.25 3.11 11.20
CA ALA A 461 -24.75 3.81 10.01
C ALA A 461 -25.15 5.29 10.07
N LEU A 462 -24.19 6.17 9.83
CA LEU A 462 -24.35 7.62 9.85
C LEU A 462 -24.45 8.15 8.42
N TYR A 463 -25.66 8.43 7.98
CA TYR A 463 -25.98 8.96 6.66
C TYR A 463 -25.77 10.46 6.63
N GLY A 464 -25.14 10.93 5.56
CA GLY A 464 -25.05 12.31 5.16
C GLY A 464 -24.81 12.36 3.66
N PHE A 465 -24.54 13.55 3.14
CA PHE A 465 -24.18 13.73 1.75
C PHE A 465 -23.13 14.82 1.62
N HIS A 466 -22.44 14.84 0.48
CA HIS A 466 -21.56 15.95 0.12
C HIS A 466 -21.55 16.13 -1.39
N GLN A 467 -21.22 17.34 -1.83
CA GLN A 467 -21.03 17.64 -3.24
C GLN A 467 -19.53 17.77 -3.55
N SER A 468 -19.10 17.18 -4.65
CA SER A 468 -17.71 17.20 -5.11
C SER A 468 -17.68 17.09 -6.62
N HIS A 469 -16.91 17.95 -7.28
CA HIS A 469 -16.74 17.96 -8.74
C HIS A 469 -18.08 17.96 -9.53
N GLY A 470 -19.08 18.72 -9.05
CA GLY A 470 -20.39 18.84 -9.71
C GLY A 470 -21.34 17.65 -9.48
N ARG A 471 -20.98 16.69 -8.62
CA ARG A 471 -21.82 15.54 -8.29
C ARG A 471 -22.10 15.45 -6.79
N THR A 472 -23.31 15.07 -6.42
CA THR A 472 -23.70 14.76 -5.04
C THR A 472 -23.47 13.28 -4.75
N TYR A 473 -22.82 12.99 -3.63
CA TYR A 473 -22.52 11.64 -3.17
C TYR A 473 -23.27 11.37 -1.87
N MET A 474 -23.79 10.16 -1.73
CA MET A 474 -24.26 9.67 -0.43
C MET A 474 -23.04 9.26 0.38
N ASN A 475 -22.86 9.87 1.55
CA ASN A 475 -21.69 9.74 2.40
C ASN A 475 -22.11 9.03 3.69
N ILE A 476 -21.77 7.75 3.80
CA ILE A 476 -22.19 6.87 4.89
C ILE A 476 -20.98 6.57 5.76
N ALA A 477 -21.06 6.80 7.06
CA ALA A 477 -20.02 6.42 8.01
C ALA A 477 -20.52 5.31 8.93
N LEU A 478 -19.81 4.19 8.98
CA LEU A 478 -20.02 3.08 9.91
C LEU A 478 -18.95 3.17 10.99
N PRO A 479 -19.28 3.61 12.21
CA PRO A 479 -18.33 3.69 13.31
C PRO A 479 -17.76 2.30 13.64
N LEU A 480 -16.44 2.17 13.69
CA LEU A 480 -15.73 0.95 14.06
C LEU A 480 -14.85 1.23 15.29
N PRO A 481 -14.36 0.21 16.03
CA PRO A 481 -13.45 0.46 17.14
C PRO A 481 -12.25 1.33 16.72
N ALA A 482 -12.10 2.49 17.38
CA ALA A 482 -11.07 3.50 17.11
C ALA A 482 -11.00 4.03 15.64
N SER A 483 -11.98 3.71 14.81
CA SER A 483 -11.97 3.96 13.37
C SER A 483 -13.39 4.20 12.83
N SER A 484 -13.53 4.47 11.54
CA SER A 484 -14.83 4.48 10.87
C SER A 484 -14.67 4.05 9.43
N MET A 485 -15.53 3.14 8.97
CA MET A 485 -15.62 2.78 7.56
C MET A 485 -16.53 3.79 6.86
N ILE A 486 -16.04 4.44 5.82
CA ILE A 486 -16.75 5.48 5.08
C ILE A 486 -17.11 4.93 3.70
N GLY A 487 -18.40 4.74 3.44
CA GLY A 487 -18.93 4.41 2.13
C GLY A 487 -19.34 5.69 1.40
N ILE A 488 -18.69 5.98 0.28
CA ILE A 488 -19.06 7.07 -0.61
C ILE A 488 -19.72 6.45 -1.84
N LEU A 489 -21.02 6.73 -2.03
CA LEU A 489 -21.85 6.14 -3.07
C LEU A 489 -22.28 7.18 -4.10
N GLU A 490 -22.13 6.80 -5.36
CA GLU A 490 -22.75 7.47 -6.50
C GLU A 490 -24.16 6.95 -6.69
N LEU A 491 -25.12 7.87 -6.87
CA LEU A 491 -26.46 7.55 -7.30
C LEU A 491 -26.52 7.66 -8.82
N ASN A 492 -26.86 6.55 -9.47
CA ASN A 492 -27.13 6.45 -10.90
C ASN A 492 -28.57 5.95 -11.09
N GLN A 493 -29.15 6.22 -12.26
CA GLN A 493 -30.47 5.75 -12.60
C GLN A 493 -30.44 4.88 -13.87
N SER A 494 -31.24 3.83 -13.88
CA SER A 494 -31.49 3.01 -15.06
C SER A 494 -33.00 2.82 -15.23
N ASN A 495 -33.59 3.56 -16.17
CA ASN A 495 -35.04 3.68 -16.34
C ASN A 495 -35.68 4.22 -15.05
N ASP A 496 -36.60 3.47 -14.45
CA ASP A 496 -37.30 3.77 -13.20
C ASP A 496 -36.60 3.24 -11.94
N ASN A 497 -35.41 2.64 -12.10
CA ASN A 497 -34.64 1.99 -11.03
C ASN A 497 -33.47 2.85 -10.57
N LEU A 498 -33.10 2.70 -9.30
CA LEU A 498 -31.98 3.41 -8.69
C LEU A 498 -30.81 2.47 -8.44
N GLN A 499 -29.61 2.91 -8.80
CA GLN A 499 -28.36 2.26 -8.46
C GLN A 499 -27.55 3.14 -7.50
N LEU A 500 -27.05 2.56 -6.40
CA LEU A 500 -26.06 3.20 -5.53
C LEU A 500 -24.77 2.39 -5.58
N THR A 501 -23.67 3.02 -5.95
CA THR A 501 -22.42 2.27 -6.17
C THR A 501 -21.20 2.98 -5.63
N SER A 502 -20.33 2.24 -4.93
CA SER A 502 -18.98 2.72 -4.56
C SER A 502 -17.94 2.33 -5.62
N ARG A 503 -18.36 1.59 -6.65
CA ARG A 503 -17.51 1.25 -7.79
C ARG A 503 -17.14 2.53 -8.52
N LYS A 504 -15.88 2.59 -8.91
CA LYS A 504 -15.34 3.76 -9.59
C LYS A 504 -16.06 3.91 -10.94
N GLY A 505 -16.83 4.98 -11.09
CA GLY A 505 -17.39 5.38 -12.38
C GLY A 505 -16.30 5.79 -13.37
N SER A 506 -16.70 6.19 -14.58
CA SER A 506 -15.77 6.54 -15.67
C SER A 506 -14.83 7.73 -15.39
N SER A 507 -15.05 8.49 -14.30
CA SER A 507 -14.21 9.63 -13.91
C SER A 507 -13.11 9.22 -12.93
N VAL A 508 -11.86 9.54 -13.29
CA VAL A 508 -10.67 9.33 -12.44
C VAL A 508 -10.77 10.11 -11.11
N GLN A 509 -11.54 11.21 -11.08
CA GLN A 509 -11.69 12.10 -9.94
C GLN A 509 -12.88 11.77 -9.03
N ALA A 510 -13.69 10.76 -9.37
CA ALA A 510 -14.84 10.38 -8.55
C ALA A 510 -14.44 9.99 -7.12
N ASP A 511 -15.18 10.48 -6.13
CA ASP A 511 -14.95 10.18 -4.71
C ASP A 511 -15.53 8.83 -4.28
N SER A 512 -16.35 8.19 -5.12
CA SER A 512 -16.97 6.88 -4.87
C SER A 512 -15.95 5.84 -4.43
N GLY A 513 -16.27 5.12 -3.36
CA GLY A 513 -15.39 4.12 -2.78
C GLY A 513 -15.67 3.82 -1.32
N ILE A 514 -15.08 2.73 -0.84
CA ILE A 514 -15.06 2.39 0.58
C ILE A 514 -13.70 2.78 1.17
N TYR A 515 -13.73 3.54 2.25
CA TYR A 515 -12.55 4.04 2.94
C TYR A 515 -12.57 3.64 4.41
N LEU A 516 -11.40 3.58 5.03
CA LEU A 516 -11.22 3.44 6.46
C LEU A 516 -10.57 4.71 7.00
N ALA A 517 -11.29 5.41 7.87
CA ALA A 517 -10.82 6.61 8.55
C ALA A 517 -10.26 6.24 9.92
N ILE A 518 -8.98 6.52 10.15
CA ILE A 518 -8.29 6.32 11.42
C ILE A 518 -7.57 7.62 11.77
N ASN A 519 -8.06 8.33 12.80
CA ASN A 519 -7.56 9.66 13.16
C ASN A 519 -7.53 10.60 11.93
N LYS A 520 -6.35 11.06 11.51
CA LYS A 520 -6.14 11.94 10.33
C LYS A 520 -5.95 11.19 9.02
N PHE A 521 -5.89 9.86 9.06
CA PHE A 521 -5.66 9.02 7.89
C PHE A 521 -6.97 8.55 7.28
N LEU A 522 -6.99 8.52 5.95
CA LEU A 522 -8.11 8.04 5.15
C LEU A 522 -7.58 7.05 4.12
N PHE A 523 -7.90 5.78 4.31
CA PHE A 523 -7.36 4.68 3.53
C PHE A 523 -8.44 4.08 2.64
N ARG A 524 -8.29 4.11 1.30
CA ARG A 524 -9.23 3.40 0.42
C ARG A 524 -9.03 1.89 0.57
N LEU A 525 -10.10 1.19 0.95
CA LEU A 525 -10.14 -0.25 1.05
C LEU A 525 -10.35 -0.88 -0.34
N PRO A 526 -9.88 -2.12 -0.57
CA PRO A 526 -10.13 -2.85 -1.80
C PRO A 526 -11.54 -3.46 -1.79
N ILE A 527 -12.53 -2.71 -1.27
CA ILE A 527 -13.92 -3.12 -1.14
C ILE A 527 -14.75 -2.27 -2.08
N GLU A 528 -15.68 -2.92 -2.75
CA GLU A 528 -16.67 -2.29 -3.63
C GLU A 528 -18.05 -2.78 -3.21
N GLU A 529 -19.05 -1.92 -3.39
CA GLU A 529 -20.44 -2.25 -3.13
C GLU A 529 -21.32 -1.64 -4.23
N ASP A 530 -22.40 -2.35 -4.54
CA ASP A 530 -23.39 -1.98 -5.55
C ASP A 530 -24.79 -2.37 -5.06
N PHE A 531 -25.69 -1.39 -5.02
CA PHE A 531 -27.09 -1.55 -4.68
C PHE A 531 -27.92 -1.29 -5.94
N GLN A 532 -28.82 -2.21 -6.26
CA GLN A 532 -29.81 -2.07 -7.33
C GLN A 532 -31.19 -2.09 -6.68
N VAL A 533 -31.91 -0.97 -6.72
CA VAL A 533 -33.24 -0.81 -6.12
C VAL A 533 -34.27 -0.67 -7.22
N LYS A 534 -35.30 -1.50 -7.18
CA LYS A 534 -36.40 -1.53 -8.14
C LYS A 534 -37.74 -1.66 -7.46
N GLU A 535 -38.76 -1.03 -8.01
CA GLU A 535 -40.14 -1.27 -7.62
C GLU A 535 -40.69 -2.46 -8.40
N ILE A 536 -41.25 -3.46 -7.70
CA ILE A 536 -41.85 -4.63 -8.34
C ILE A 536 -43.36 -4.46 -8.44
N GLU A 537 -43.94 -3.94 -7.37
CA GLU A 537 -45.36 -3.65 -7.25
C GLU A 537 -45.50 -2.35 -6.45
N ARG A 538 -46.63 -1.66 -6.61
CA ARG A 538 -46.84 -0.36 -5.97
C ARG A 538 -46.68 -0.44 -4.45
N GLY A 539 -45.63 0.15 -3.90
CA GLY A 539 -45.32 0.11 -2.46
C GLY A 539 -44.45 -1.07 -1.99
N ILE A 540 -43.96 -1.90 -2.94
CA ILE A 540 -43.07 -3.03 -2.68
C ILE A 540 -41.80 -2.86 -3.52
N LEU A 541 -40.67 -2.63 -2.86
CA LEU A 541 -39.36 -2.54 -3.49
C LEU A 541 -38.55 -3.82 -3.26
N GLU A 542 -37.74 -4.17 -4.24
CA GLU A 542 -36.65 -5.11 -4.10
C GLU A 542 -35.33 -4.38 -4.24
N ALA A 543 -34.38 -4.65 -3.33
CA ALA A 543 -33.01 -4.20 -3.49
C ALA A 543 -32.03 -5.37 -3.53
N GLN A 544 -31.07 -5.34 -4.44
CA GLN A 544 -29.94 -6.27 -4.46
C GLN A 544 -28.68 -5.52 -4.11
N HIS A 545 -28.04 -5.91 -3.01
CA HIS A 545 -26.75 -5.38 -2.59
C HIS A 545 -25.67 -6.45 -2.82
N GLN A 546 -24.66 -6.12 -3.59
CA GLN A 546 -23.52 -7.00 -3.85
C GLN A 546 -22.24 -6.31 -3.42
N MET A 547 -21.35 -7.07 -2.77
CA MET A 547 -20.05 -6.59 -2.30
C MET A 547 -18.91 -7.45 -2.85
N TRP A 548 -17.82 -6.77 -3.17
CA TRP A 548 -16.58 -7.38 -3.67
C TRP A 548 -15.41 -6.95 -2.80
N ILE A 549 -14.42 -7.84 -2.69
CA ILE A 549 -13.10 -7.53 -2.16
C ILE A 549 -12.07 -7.91 -3.21
N PHE A 550 -11.17 -6.98 -3.57
CA PHE A 550 -10.28 -7.12 -4.74
C PHE A 550 -11.03 -7.53 -6.02
N SER A 551 -12.23 -6.97 -6.22
CA SER A 551 -13.15 -7.30 -7.33
C SER A 551 -13.64 -8.76 -7.38
N ILE A 552 -13.39 -9.56 -6.33
CA ILE A 552 -13.94 -10.91 -6.15
C ILE A 552 -15.20 -10.81 -5.27
N PRO A 553 -16.36 -11.28 -5.74
CA PRO A 553 -17.60 -11.19 -4.96
C PRO A 553 -17.50 -12.08 -3.71
N PHE A 554 -17.88 -11.52 -2.56
CA PHE A 554 -17.82 -12.23 -1.27
C PHE A 554 -19.15 -12.25 -0.52
N LEU A 555 -20.03 -11.28 -0.78
CA LEU A 555 -21.31 -11.13 -0.10
C LEU A 555 -22.38 -10.60 -1.05
N LYS A 556 -23.58 -11.19 -0.99
CA LYS A 556 -24.80 -10.70 -1.62
C LYS A 556 -25.93 -10.63 -0.59
N ILE A 557 -26.65 -9.54 -0.56
CA ILE A 557 -27.83 -9.34 0.28
C ILE A 557 -29.01 -8.98 -0.61
N SER A 558 -30.11 -9.69 -0.45
CA SER A 558 -31.38 -9.40 -1.10
C SER A 558 -32.33 -8.79 -0.08
N TYR A 559 -32.87 -7.62 -0.40
CA TYR A 559 -33.83 -6.91 0.43
C TYR A 559 -35.22 -6.93 -0.21
N LYS A 560 -36.23 -7.13 0.63
CA LYS A 560 -37.64 -6.86 0.32
C LYS A 560 -38.10 -5.74 1.22
N ILE A 561 -38.66 -4.69 0.64
CA ILE A 561 -38.99 -3.44 1.33
C ILE A 561 -40.46 -3.17 1.09
N ASN A 562 -41.27 -3.20 2.16
CA ASN A 562 -42.72 -3.06 2.07
C ASN A 562 -43.15 -1.78 2.79
N HIS A 563 -43.94 -0.95 2.13
CA HIS A 563 -44.58 0.21 2.75
C HIS A 563 -45.60 -0.26 3.80
N GLN A 564 -45.63 0.36 4.99
CA GLN A 564 -46.46 -0.09 6.11
C GLN A 564 -47.97 0.05 5.86
N SER A 565 -48.41 1.00 5.02
CA SER A 565 -49.84 1.22 4.74
C SER A 565 -50.53 0.16 3.85
N LYS A 566 -49.85 -0.95 3.52
CA LYS A 566 -50.34 -1.97 2.56
C LYS A 566 -50.26 -3.44 3.04
N ILE A 567 -50.16 -3.70 4.35
CA ILE A 567 -50.33 -5.09 4.87
C ILE A 567 -51.81 -5.41 5.06
#